data_AF-A0A3L6NJQ8-F1
#
_entry.id   AF-A0A3L6NJQ8-F1
#
_cell.length_a   1.000
_cell.length_b   1.000
_cell.length_c   1.000
_cell.angle_alpha   90.00
_cell.angle_beta   90.00
_cell.angle_gamma   90.00
#
_symmetry.space_group_name_H-M   'P 1'
#
loop_
_entity.id
_entity.type
_entity.pdbx_description
1 polymer ?
#
loop_
_entity_poly.entity_id
_entity_poly.type
_entity_poly.pdbx_seq_one_letter_code
_entity_poly.pdbx_strand_id
1 'polypeptide(L)'
;MASPSYASELQIAQLAVQRATILTKRVFHEKAKGTVDKNDKSPVTIGDFGAQALIIAALRHNFPDDAIVAEEEAAQLRDDANLKQTIWELVSSTKLDNEDAEKQLGGPIKDVDDMLELIDRGGSQGGSSGRIWAIDPIDGTKGFLRGGQYAVCLGLMVDGDVKVGVLGCPNLPVDDSARLTSDIGSNATDEGRGVVFSAVQGRGANSRPLTSGALAAEKPISMRSIDDLSKATFCESVEAGHSAHDDQALISKKLGITQESVRMDSQAKYGSIARGAGDIYLRLPVKATYQEKIWDHAAGDLIVREAGGQVTDIHGKRLDFSVGRTLANNKGVIAAPAAVHGKVLEAVQEVLSAKQS
;
A
#
# COMPACT_ATOMS: atom_id res chain seq x y z
N MET A 1 -30.52 -6.75 5.91
CA MET A 1 -29.70 -6.04 6.93
C MET A 1 -28.89 -5.00 6.18
N ALA A 2 -28.85 -3.74 6.65
CA ALA A 2 -27.96 -2.75 6.05
C ALA A 2 -26.51 -3.22 6.24
N SER A 3 -25.69 -3.16 5.19
CA SER A 3 -24.26 -3.46 5.31
C SER A 3 -23.63 -2.55 6.37
N PRO A 4 -22.74 -3.08 7.25
CA PRO A 4 -22.06 -2.27 8.25
C PRO A 4 -21.34 -1.09 7.60
N SER A 5 -21.31 0.06 8.30
CA SER A 5 -20.76 1.31 7.74
C SER A 5 -19.24 1.35 7.71
N TYR A 6 -18.57 0.57 8.56
CA TYR A 6 -17.11 0.59 8.79
C TYR A 6 -16.54 2.00 9.09
N ALA A 7 -17.37 2.91 9.59
CA ALA A 7 -16.96 4.31 9.81
C ALA A 7 -15.91 4.43 10.92
N SER A 8 -16.04 3.64 11.99
CA SER A 8 -15.06 3.64 13.09
C SER A 8 -13.74 3.02 12.62
N GLU A 9 -13.79 1.89 11.91
CA GLU A 9 -12.62 1.23 11.34
C GLU A 9 -11.86 2.15 10.38
N LEU A 10 -12.58 2.85 9.49
CA LEU A 10 -11.97 3.82 8.57
C LEU A 10 -11.29 4.96 9.32
N GLN A 11 -11.96 5.56 10.31
CA GLN A 11 -11.42 6.68 11.08
C GLN A 11 -10.12 6.29 11.79
N ILE A 12 -10.11 5.14 12.48
CA ILE A 12 -8.91 4.63 13.18
C ILE A 12 -7.81 4.29 12.18
N ALA A 13 -8.14 3.63 11.07
CA ALA A 13 -7.17 3.29 10.03
C ALA A 13 -6.51 4.53 9.41
N GLN A 14 -7.29 5.58 9.11
CA GLN A 14 -6.79 6.84 8.57
C GLN A 14 -5.83 7.54 9.56
N LEU A 15 -6.21 7.62 10.83
CA LEU A 15 -5.38 8.24 11.87
C LEU A 15 -4.09 7.42 12.11
N ALA A 16 -4.20 6.09 12.18
CA ALA A 16 -3.06 5.20 12.40
C ALA A 16 -2.06 5.28 11.24
N VAL A 17 -2.55 5.23 10.00
CA VAL A 17 -1.72 5.38 8.80
C VAL A 17 -1.11 6.79 8.73
N GLN A 18 -1.84 7.85 9.06
CA GLN A 18 -1.28 9.22 9.10
C GLN A 18 -0.11 9.31 10.10
N ARG A 19 -0.31 8.81 11.33
CA ARG A 19 0.73 8.82 12.37
C ARG A 19 1.97 8.01 11.96
N ALA A 20 1.76 6.81 11.41
CA ALA A 20 2.85 5.98 10.90
C ALA A 20 3.57 6.62 9.70
N THR A 21 2.83 7.26 8.79
CA THR A 21 3.40 7.95 7.61
C THR A 21 4.30 9.13 8.02
N ILE A 22 3.99 9.83 9.11
CA ILE A 22 4.85 10.87 9.66
C ILE A 22 6.17 10.28 10.18
N LEU A 23 6.11 9.14 10.89
CA LEU A 23 7.31 8.43 11.35
C LEU A 23 8.19 8.05 10.17
N THR A 24 7.63 7.38 9.16
CA THR A 24 8.40 6.93 7.99
C THR A 24 8.95 8.11 7.21
N LYS A 25 8.21 9.22 7.11
CA LYS A 25 8.65 10.45 6.45
C LYS A 25 9.85 11.08 7.16
N ARG A 26 9.90 11.04 8.50
CA ARG A 26 11.08 11.46 9.26
C ARG A 26 12.29 10.59 8.94
N VAL A 27 12.13 9.26 8.98
CA VAL A 27 13.22 8.31 8.63
C VAL A 27 13.69 8.49 7.19
N PHE A 28 12.78 8.78 6.26
CA PHE A 28 13.09 8.97 4.84
C PHE A 28 14.11 10.10 4.61
N HIS A 29 14.06 11.15 5.44
CA HIS A 29 14.96 12.31 5.38
C HIS A 29 16.24 12.15 6.20
N GLU A 30 16.37 11.09 6.99
CA GLU A 30 17.60 10.80 7.72
C GLU A 30 18.69 10.24 6.79
N LYS A 31 19.94 10.69 7.00
CA LYS A 31 21.10 10.24 6.21
C LYS A 31 21.40 8.74 6.40
N ALA A 32 21.08 8.20 7.56
CA ALA A 32 21.28 6.80 7.92
C ALA A 32 19.91 6.16 8.17
N LYS A 33 19.30 5.58 7.14
CA LYS A 33 17.96 4.96 7.21
C LYS A 33 17.91 3.66 8.04
N GLY A 34 19.02 3.24 8.64
CA GLY A 34 19.11 2.07 9.52
C GLY A 34 18.59 0.79 8.87
N THR A 35 19.27 0.30 7.82
CA THR A 35 18.86 -0.92 7.09
C THR A 35 19.34 -2.18 7.81
N VAL A 36 18.45 -3.16 7.91
CA VAL A 36 18.74 -4.55 8.30
C VAL A 36 18.37 -5.45 7.12
N ASP A 37 19.15 -6.49 6.86
CA ASP A 37 18.85 -7.48 5.83
C ASP A 37 17.94 -8.58 6.39
N LYS A 38 16.82 -8.88 5.72
CA LYS A 38 16.01 -10.08 6.00
C LYS A 38 16.70 -11.34 5.46
N ASN A 39 16.27 -12.51 5.95
CA ASN A 39 16.79 -13.81 5.52
C ASN A 39 16.66 -14.05 3.99
N ASP A 40 15.70 -13.42 3.34
CA ASP A 40 15.47 -13.47 1.88
C ASP A 40 16.15 -12.33 1.10
N LYS A 41 17.00 -11.54 1.78
CA LYS A 41 17.76 -10.39 1.25
C LYS A 41 16.91 -9.19 0.82
N SER A 42 15.64 -9.12 1.22
CA SER A 42 14.90 -7.85 1.13
C SER A 42 15.35 -6.91 2.26
N PRO A 43 15.51 -5.60 2.00
CA PRO A 43 15.85 -4.64 3.05
C PRO A 43 14.64 -4.40 3.96
N VAL A 44 14.89 -4.24 5.26
CA VAL A 44 13.96 -3.64 6.24
C VAL A 44 14.66 -2.46 6.91
N THR A 45 13.91 -1.44 7.32
CA THR A 45 14.46 -0.26 7.99
C THR A 45 13.87 -0.06 9.38
N ILE A 46 14.48 0.82 10.17
CA ILE A 46 13.90 1.28 11.45
C ILE A 46 12.49 1.87 11.29
N GLY A 47 12.15 2.37 10.08
CA GLY A 47 10.85 2.91 9.76
C GLY A 47 9.76 1.84 9.68
N ASP A 48 10.07 0.66 9.15
CA ASP A 48 9.13 -0.45 9.00
C ASP A 48 8.64 -0.93 10.39
N PHE A 49 9.59 -1.20 11.29
CA PHE A 49 9.27 -1.61 12.67
C PHE A 49 8.48 -0.55 13.44
N GLY A 50 8.89 0.72 13.33
CA GLY A 50 8.22 1.81 14.03
C GLY A 50 6.80 2.06 13.54
N ALA A 51 6.59 2.06 12.21
CA ALA A 51 5.27 2.19 11.61
C ALA A 51 4.35 1.03 11.99
N GLN A 52 4.85 -0.21 11.93
CA GLN A 52 4.07 -1.39 12.33
C GLN A 52 3.65 -1.31 13.80
N ALA A 53 4.56 -0.96 14.71
CA ALA A 53 4.25 -0.83 16.14
C ALA A 53 3.13 0.20 16.39
N LEU A 54 3.23 1.39 15.77
CA LEU A 54 2.24 2.47 15.93
C LEU A 54 0.85 2.11 15.39
N ILE A 55 0.79 1.39 14.26
CA ILE A 55 -0.48 0.94 13.67
C ILE A 55 -1.09 -0.15 14.55
N ILE A 56 -0.32 -1.16 14.94
CA ILE A 56 -0.83 -2.26 15.75
C ILE A 56 -1.30 -1.76 17.12
N ALA A 57 -0.61 -0.80 17.75
CA ALA A 57 -1.06 -0.18 19.00
C ALA A 57 -2.47 0.41 18.87
N ALA A 58 -2.71 1.19 17.80
CA ALA A 58 -4.01 1.80 17.55
C ALA A 58 -5.11 0.76 17.27
N LEU A 59 -4.78 -0.29 16.51
CA LEU A 59 -5.71 -1.37 16.23
C LEU A 59 -6.05 -2.17 17.49
N ARG A 60 -5.07 -2.51 18.33
CA ARG A 60 -5.31 -3.25 19.58
C ARG A 60 -6.09 -2.45 20.61
N HIS A 61 -5.92 -1.13 20.63
CA HIS A 61 -6.71 -0.25 21.48
C HIS A 61 -8.20 -0.27 21.10
N ASN A 62 -8.51 -0.21 19.80
CA ASN A 62 -9.88 -0.05 19.31
C ASN A 62 -10.59 -1.38 18.95
N PHE A 63 -9.81 -2.39 18.56
CA PHE A 63 -10.27 -3.69 18.05
C PHE A 63 -9.42 -4.82 18.66
N PRO A 64 -9.49 -5.03 19.99
CA PRO A 64 -8.57 -5.91 20.72
C PRO A 64 -8.58 -7.36 20.21
N ASP A 65 -9.72 -7.83 19.70
CA ASP A 65 -9.93 -9.22 19.26
C ASP A 65 -9.64 -9.44 17.77
N ASP A 66 -9.44 -8.39 16.97
CA ASP A 66 -9.19 -8.53 15.54
C ASP A 66 -7.81 -9.19 15.29
N ALA A 67 -7.74 -10.05 14.28
CA ALA A 67 -6.48 -10.64 13.85
C ALA A 67 -5.67 -9.64 13.01
N ILE A 68 -4.34 -9.72 13.06
CA ILE A 68 -3.45 -8.83 12.32
C ILE A 68 -2.38 -9.66 11.60
N VAL A 69 -2.29 -9.48 10.29
CA VAL A 69 -1.23 -9.98 9.41
C VAL A 69 -0.36 -8.78 9.06
N ALA A 70 0.88 -8.77 9.54
CA ALA A 70 1.85 -7.73 9.21
C ALA A 70 3.16 -8.34 8.71
N GLU A 71 3.95 -7.55 7.99
CA GLU A 71 5.17 -8.02 7.34
C GLU A 71 6.30 -8.35 8.32
N GLU A 72 6.49 -7.53 9.36
CA GLU A 72 7.68 -7.58 10.21
C GLU A 72 7.48 -8.39 11.49
N GLU A 73 8.60 -8.89 12.05
CA GLU A 73 8.65 -9.60 13.33
C GLU A 73 9.79 -9.04 14.19
N ALA A 74 9.60 -8.99 15.51
CA ALA A 74 10.56 -8.37 16.43
C ALA A 74 11.76 -9.26 16.77
N ALA A 75 11.86 -10.48 16.22
CA ALA A 75 12.91 -11.44 16.54
C ALA A 75 14.32 -10.83 16.41
N GLN A 76 14.59 -10.12 15.31
CA GLN A 76 15.89 -9.47 15.08
C GLN A 76 16.17 -8.31 16.04
N LEU A 77 15.13 -7.63 16.54
CA LEU A 77 15.27 -6.49 17.46
C LEU A 77 15.61 -6.92 18.89
N ARG A 78 15.26 -8.15 19.27
CA ARG A 78 15.55 -8.67 20.63
C ARG A 78 17.04 -8.89 20.86
N ASP A 79 17.76 -9.22 19.79
CA ASP A 79 19.19 -9.51 19.84
C ASP A 79 20.07 -8.27 19.59
N ASP A 80 19.48 -7.15 19.12
CA ASP A 80 20.19 -5.89 18.87
C ASP A 80 19.64 -4.75 19.74
N ALA A 81 20.31 -4.53 20.89
CA ALA A 81 19.93 -3.50 21.85
C ALA A 81 20.00 -2.07 21.29
N ASN A 82 20.95 -1.78 20.40
CA ASN A 82 21.13 -0.45 19.83
C ASN A 82 20.03 -0.14 18.80
N LEU A 83 19.76 -1.11 17.92
CA LEU A 83 18.70 -1.00 16.93
C LEU A 83 17.34 -0.86 17.62
N LYS A 84 17.07 -1.71 18.63
CA LYS A 84 15.84 -1.64 19.43
C LYS A 84 15.66 -0.27 20.08
N GLN A 85 16.70 0.26 20.71
CA GLN A 85 16.65 1.57 21.37
C GLN A 85 16.42 2.71 20.35
N THR A 86 17.06 2.63 19.19
CA THR A 86 16.86 3.60 18.09
C THR A 86 15.40 3.62 17.64
N ILE A 87 14.82 2.44 17.37
CA ILE A 87 13.40 2.35 16.96
C ILE A 87 12.48 2.86 18.08
N TRP A 88 12.79 2.54 19.34
CA TRP A 88 12.03 3.04 20.48
C TRP A 88 12.04 4.57 20.59
N GLU A 89 13.19 5.22 20.42
CA GLU A 89 13.29 6.68 20.40
C GLU A 89 12.47 7.29 19.26
N LEU A 90 12.46 6.63 18.10
CA LEU A 90 11.62 7.05 16.99
C LEU A 90 10.13 6.93 17.33
N VAL A 91 9.69 5.77 17.81
CA VAL A 91 8.29 5.48 18.16
C VAL A 91 7.78 6.39 19.28
N SER A 92 8.52 6.49 20.39
CA SER A 92 8.13 7.29 21.56
C SER A 92 8.09 8.79 21.30
N SER A 93 8.82 9.28 20.29
CA SER A 93 8.81 10.70 19.89
C SER A 93 7.81 11.02 18.77
N THR A 94 7.18 10.02 18.13
CA THR A 94 6.18 10.27 17.07
C THR A 94 4.78 10.38 17.66
N LYS A 95 4.11 11.49 17.36
CA LYS A 95 2.69 11.71 17.63
C LYS A 95 2.08 12.65 16.60
N LEU A 96 0.76 12.65 16.51
CA LEU A 96 -0.01 13.73 15.88
C LEU A 96 -0.05 14.96 16.79
N ASP A 97 -0.12 16.14 16.17
CA ASP A 97 -0.26 17.44 16.85
C ASP A 97 -1.69 17.66 17.40
N ASN A 98 -2.63 16.76 17.07
CA ASN A 98 -4.01 16.80 17.55
C ASN A 98 -4.23 15.80 18.69
N GLU A 99 -4.51 16.30 19.89
CA GLU A 99 -4.66 15.47 21.09
C GLU A 99 -5.87 14.52 21.04
N ASP A 100 -6.97 14.93 20.42
CA ASP A 100 -8.17 14.09 20.31
C ASP A 100 -7.97 12.92 19.33
N ALA A 101 -7.17 13.14 18.28
CA ALA A 101 -6.71 12.10 17.39
C ALA A 101 -5.79 11.11 18.12
N GLU A 102 -4.83 11.59 18.91
CA GLU A 102 -3.96 10.71 19.72
C GLU A 102 -4.75 9.90 20.75
N LYS A 103 -5.77 10.48 21.39
CA LYS A 103 -6.66 9.74 22.30
C LYS A 103 -7.40 8.62 21.59
N GLN A 104 -7.92 8.85 20.38
CA GLN A 104 -8.57 7.81 19.57
C GLN A 104 -7.61 6.67 19.21
N LEU A 105 -6.31 6.97 19.06
CA LEU A 105 -5.28 5.98 18.75
C LEU A 105 -4.76 5.22 20.00
N GLY A 106 -5.29 5.51 21.19
CA GLY A 106 -4.85 4.90 22.45
C GLY A 106 -3.63 5.57 23.09
N GLY A 107 -3.14 6.68 22.53
CA GLY A 107 -1.99 7.43 23.06
C GLY A 107 -0.62 6.80 22.76
N PRO A 108 0.40 7.10 23.59
CA PRO A 108 1.75 6.59 23.40
C PRO A 108 1.88 5.13 23.80
N ILE A 109 2.77 4.40 23.10
CA ILE A 109 3.21 3.05 23.50
C ILE A 109 3.97 3.17 24.83
N LYS A 110 3.77 2.20 25.72
CA LYS A 110 4.18 2.33 27.13
C LYS A 110 5.69 2.34 27.32
N ASP A 111 6.36 1.35 26.75
CA ASP A 111 7.79 1.11 26.88
C ASP A 111 8.33 0.28 25.70
N VAL A 112 9.65 0.07 25.69
CA VAL A 112 10.33 -0.67 24.61
C VAL A 112 9.88 -2.13 24.52
N ASP A 113 9.50 -2.76 25.65
CA ASP A 113 9.06 -4.15 25.65
C ASP A 113 7.65 -4.27 25.07
N ASP A 114 6.75 -3.34 25.42
CA ASP A 114 5.43 -3.20 24.81
C ASP A 114 5.52 -2.98 23.29
N MET A 115 6.48 -2.17 22.82
CA MET A 115 6.74 -2.01 21.38
C MET A 115 7.10 -3.34 20.69
N LEU A 116 7.98 -4.15 21.28
CA LEU A 116 8.36 -5.44 20.72
C LEU A 116 7.18 -6.43 20.71
N GLU A 117 6.40 -6.46 21.78
CA GLU A 117 5.20 -7.30 21.86
C GLU A 117 4.19 -6.91 20.78
N LEU A 118 3.97 -5.61 20.58
CA LEU A 118 3.07 -5.09 19.54
C LEU A 118 3.50 -5.52 18.14
N ILE A 119 4.79 -5.42 17.79
CA ILE A 119 5.29 -5.85 16.48
C ILE A 119 4.92 -7.32 16.22
N ASP A 120 5.10 -8.21 17.20
CA ASP A 120 4.79 -9.64 17.05
C ASP A 120 3.29 -9.97 17.01
N ARG A 121 2.41 -9.03 17.40
CA ARG A 121 0.95 -9.22 17.23
C ARG A 121 0.52 -9.23 15.76
N GLY A 122 1.42 -8.95 14.81
CA GLY A 122 1.23 -9.10 13.36
C GLY A 122 1.41 -10.53 12.81
N GLY A 123 1.65 -11.52 13.68
CA GLY A 123 1.95 -12.90 13.30
C GLY A 123 0.76 -13.78 12.84
N SER A 124 -0.44 -13.21 12.62
CA SER A 124 -1.58 -14.01 12.12
C SER A 124 -1.25 -14.67 10.78
N GLN A 125 -1.81 -15.86 10.55
CA GLN A 125 -1.68 -16.55 9.28
C GLN A 125 -2.74 -16.11 8.25
N GLY A 126 -3.65 -15.21 8.63
CA GLY A 126 -4.80 -14.84 7.81
C GLY A 126 -5.82 -15.96 7.74
N GLY A 127 -6.68 -15.94 6.72
CA GLY A 127 -7.64 -17.02 6.47
C GLY A 127 -8.98 -16.53 5.94
N SER A 128 -9.93 -17.47 5.82
CA SER A 128 -11.19 -17.25 5.12
C SER A 128 -12.33 -16.73 6.00
N SER A 129 -12.09 -16.52 7.29
CA SER A 129 -13.15 -16.16 8.25
C SER A 129 -12.66 -15.15 9.28
N GLY A 130 -13.58 -14.30 9.74
CA GLY A 130 -13.32 -13.31 10.78
C GLY A 130 -12.76 -12.00 10.25
N ARG A 131 -12.40 -11.11 11.19
CA ARG A 131 -11.86 -9.78 10.92
C ARG A 131 -10.34 -9.80 11.00
N ILE A 132 -9.71 -9.46 9.89
CA ILE A 132 -8.26 -9.52 9.74
C ILE A 132 -7.76 -8.20 9.16
N TRP A 133 -6.83 -7.55 9.84
CA TRP A 133 -6.10 -6.40 9.32
C TRP A 133 -4.82 -6.87 8.61
N ALA A 134 -4.57 -6.39 7.39
CA ALA A 134 -3.31 -6.55 6.67
C ALA A 134 -2.52 -5.23 6.72
N ILE A 135 -1.25 -5.31 7.13
CA ILE A 135 -0.36 -4.17 7.28
C ILE A 135 0.89 -4.38 6.44
N ASP A 136 1.19 -3.40 5.60
CA ASP A 136 2.54 -3.20 5.06
C ASP A 136 3.05 -1.85 5.61
N PRO A 137 4.01 -1.86 6.55
CA PRO A 137 4.44 -0.63 7.20
C PRO A 137 5.23 0.30 6.28
N ILE A 138 5.98 -0.23 5.30
CA ILE A 138 6.63 0.52 4.22
C ILE A 138 6.62 -0.37 2.97
N ASP A 139 5.56 -0.26 2.18
CA ASP A 139 5.51 -0.87 0.88
C ASP A 139 6.46 -0.14 -0.06
N GLY A 140 7.32 -0.89 -0.75
CA GLY A 140 8.34 -0.35 -1.63
C GLY A 140 9.59 0.11 -0.89
N THR A 141 10.09 -0.63 0.10
CA THR A 141 11.30 -0.33 0.88
C THR A 141 12.52 0.01 0.02
N LYS A 142 12.67 -0.59 -1.17
CA LYS A 142 13.72 -0.19 -2.13
C LYS A 142 13.52 1.23 -2.67
N GLY A 143 12.29 1.58 -3.01
CA GLY A 143 11.85 2.92 -3.36
C GLY A 143 12.13 3.90 -2.22
N PHE A 144 11.77 3.53 -1.00
CA PHE A 144 12.09 4.29 0.21
C PHE A 144 13.61 4.56 0.34
N LEU A 145 14.45 3.53 0.22
CA LEU A 145 15.91 3.65 0.37
C LEU A 145 16.52 4.56 -0.70
N ARG A 146 16.11 4.43 -1.96
CA ARG A 146 16.63 5.26 -3.07
C ARG A 146 16.06 6.67 -3.13
N GLY A 147 15.18 7.03 -2.19
CA GLY A 147 14.55 8.34 -2.17
C GLY A 147 13.41 8.49 -3.19
N GLY A 148 12.74 7.41 -3.57
CA GLY A 148 11.59 7.39 -4.48
C GLY A 148 10.24 7.33 -3.77
N GLN A 149 9.23 6.78 -4.44
CA GLN A 149 7.90 6.52 -3.84
C GLN A 149 7.93 5.31 -2.90
N TYR A 150 7.11 5.38 -1.86
CA TYR A 150 6.75 4.30 -0.96
C TYR A 150 5.37 4.60 -0.36
N ALA A 151 4.75 3.61 0.27
CA ALA A 151 3.45 3.78 0.93
C ALA A 151 3.40 3.07 2.29
N VAL A 152 2.56 3.57 3.19
CA VAL A 152 2.13 2.85 4.41
C VAL A 152 0.73 2.30 4.14
N CYS A 153 0.53 0.99 4.25
CA CYS A 153 -0.67 0.33 3.75
C CYS A 153 -1.42 -0.40 4.88
N LEU A 154 -2.73 -0.18 4.94
CA LEU A 154 -3.60 -0.82 5.92
C LEU A 154 -4.93 -1.22 5.28
N GLY A 155 -5.27 -2.51 5.34
CA GLY A 155 -6.55 -3.03 4.86
C GLY A 155 -7.25 -3.88 5.90
N LEU A 156 -8.58 -3.77 6.02
CA LEU A 156 -9.42 -4.67 6.81
C LEU A 156 -10.15 -5.64 5.87
N MET A 157 -9.98 -6.94 6.10
CA MET A 157 -10.72 -8.01 5.46
C MET A 157 -11.73 -8.59 6.45
N VAL A 158 -12.92 -8.91 5.95
CA VAL A 158 -13.94 -9.67 6.70
C VAL A 158 -14.35 -10.85 5.83
N ASP A 159 -14.11 -12.05 6.35
CA ASP A 159 -14.36 -13.32 5.66
C ASP A 159 -13.71 -13.39 4.26
N GLY A 160 -12.45 -12.93 4.18
CA GLY A 160 -11.66 -12.91 2.94
C GLY A 160 -12.00 -11.80 1.95
N ASP A 161 -12.93 -10.89 2.28
CA ASP A 161 -13.28 -9.75 1.42
C ASP A 161 -12.85 -8.41 2.03
N VAL A 162 -12.13 -7.58 1.27
CA VAL A 162 -11.61 -6.30 1.74
C VAL A 162 -12.74 -5.28 1.91
N LYS A 163 -12.90 -4.75 3.12
CA LYS A 163 -13.96 -3.83 3.54
C LYS A 163 -13.49 -2.39 3.75
N VAL A 164 -12.27 -2.21 4.26
CA VAL A 164 -11.62 -0.90 4.46
C VAL A 164 -10.21 -0.97 3.90
N GLY A 165 -9.77 0.10 3.24
CA GLY A 165 -8.42 0.22 2.71
C GLY A 165 -7.92 1.65 2.89
N VAL A 166 -6.70 1.81 3.36
CA VAL A 166 -6.03 3.09 3.56
C VAL A 166 -4.58 3.01 3.08
N LEU A 167 -4.14 4.01 2.32
CA LEU A 167 -2.74 4.15 1.87
C LEU A 167 -2.23 5.54 2.27
N GLY A 168 -1.10 5.60 2.97
CA GLY A 168 -0.35 6.81 3.23
C GLY A 168 0.81 6.93 2.25
N CYS A 169 0.76 7.91 1.34
CA CYS A 169 1.74 8.12 0.27
C CYS A 169 2.47 9.46 0.48
N PRO A 170 3.55 9.50 1.29
CA PRO A 170 4.18 10.76 1.71
C PRO A 170 4.86 11.54 0.59
N ASN A 171 5.25 10.88 -0.51
CA ASN A 171 6.00 11.52 -1.60
C ASN A 171 5.14 11.84 -2.85
N LEU A 172 3.85 11.49 -2.85
CA LEU A 172 2.93 11.83 -3.93
C LEU A 172 2.45 13.29 -3.83
N PRO A 173 2.28 14.00 -4.95
CA PRO A 173 1.76 15.36 -4.95
C PRO A 173 0.28 15.41 -4.55
N VAL A 174 -0.11 16.43 -3.78
CA VAL A 174 -1.52 16.64 -3.38
C VAL A 174 -2.39 17.06 -4.57
N ASP A 175 -1.81 17.77 -5.52
CA ASP A 175 -2.46 18.19 -6.77
C ASP A 175 -2.62 17.00 -7.73
N ASP A 176 -3.87 16.65 -8.04
CA ASP A 176 -4.23 15.54 -8.93
C ASP A 176 -3.78 15.76 -10.37
N SER A 177 -3.63 17.02 -10.80
CA SER A 177 -3.18 17.39 -12.14
C SER A 177 -1.66 17.35 -12.29
N ALA A 178 -0.91 17.25 -11.18
CA ALA A 178 0.54 17.16 -11.23
C ALA A 178 0.96 15.90 -12.00
N ARG A 179 1.65 16.11 -13.12
CA ARG A 179 2.12 15.01 -13.96
C ARG A 179 3.05 14.12 -13.16
N LEU A 180 2.76 12.83 -13.17
CA LEU A 180 3.63 11.86 -12.53
C LEU A 180 4.81 11.53 -13.46
N THR A 181 6.01 11.93 -13.07
CA THR A 181 7.26 11.66 -13.79
C THR A 181 8.08 10.59 -13.08
N SER A 182 9.02 9.93 -13.78
CA SER A 182 9.82 8.83 -13.23
C SER A 182 10.76 9.24 -12.09
N ASP A 183 11.01 10.54 -11.92
CA ASP A 183 11.81 11.16 -10.86
C ASP A 183 10.95 11.61 -9.66
N ILE A 184 9.66 11.27 -9.62
CA ILE A 184 8.79 11.62 -8.49
C ILE A 184 9.26 10.91 -7.21
N GLY A 185 9.82 11.70 -6.30
CA GLY A 185 10.43 11.27 -5.06
C GLY A 185 11.89 11.70 -4.96
N SER A 186 12.66 11.61 -6.05
CA SER A 186 14.06 12.04 -6.05
C SER A 186 14.13 13.55 -5.87
N ASN A 187 14.67 14.00 -4.73
CA ASN A 187 14.68 15.39 -4.27
C ASN A 187 13.33 15.95 -3.80
N ALA A 188 12.39 15.10 -3.35
CA ALA A 188 11.12 15.58 -2.81
C ALA A 188 11.34 16.48 -1.58
N THR A 189 10.92 17.74 -1.70
CA THR A 189 10.63 18.60 -0.55
C THR A 189 9.24 18.25 -0.01
N ASP A 190 9.02 18.54 1.28
CA ASP A 190 7.74 18.22 1.94
C ASP A 190 6.57 19.09 1.47
N GLU A 191 6.86 20.23 0.83
CA GLU A 191 5.86 21.18 0.38
C GLU A 191 5.00 20.62 -0.78
N GLY A 192 3.68 20.65 -0.61
CA GLY A 192 2.72 20.22 -1.64
C GLY A 192 2.65 18.69 -1.84
N ARG A 193 3.26 17.90 -0.96
CA ARG A 193 3.30 16.42 -1.05
C ARG A 193 2.77 15.75 0.21
N GLY A 194 2.32 14.52 0.03
CA GLY A 194 1.75 13.68 1.06
C GLY A 194 0.25 13.56 0.90
N VAL A 195 -0.21 12.34 0.61
CA VAL A 195 -1.63 12.04 0.39
C VAL A 195 -2.00 10.80 1.18
N VAL A 196 -3.18 10.82 1.82
CA VAL A 196 -3.83 9.63 2.36
C VAL A 196 -5.00 9.27 1.46
N PHE A 197 -4.99 8.07 0.91
CA PHE A 197 -6.10 7.50 0.15
C PHE A 197 -6.89 6.58 1.06
N SER A 198 -8.20 6.50 0.86
CA SER A 198 -9.01 5.55 1.61
C SER A 198 -10.31 5.18 0.91
N ALA A 199 -10.81 3.99 1.20
CA ALA A 199 -12.09 3.52 0.69
C ALA A 199 -12.78 2.59 1.69
N VAL A 200 -14.12 2.57 1.62
CA VAL A 200 -14.97 1.56 2.28
C VAL A 200 -15.81 0.91 1.19
N GLN A 201 -15.99 -0.41 1.27
CA GLN A 201 -16.78 -1.16 0.29
C GLN A 201 -18.19 -0.57 0.10
N GLY A 202 -18.51 -0.22 -1.15
CA GLY A 202 -19.79 0.36 -1.56
C GLY A 202 -19.99 1.83 -1.18
N ARG A 203 -18.92 2.56 -0.85
CA ARG A 203 -18.98 3.97 -0.40
C ARG A 203 -18.12 4.92 -1.23
N GLY A 204 -17.42 4.41 -2.24
CA GLY A 204 -16.49 5.20 -3.04
C GLY A 204 -15.12 5.34 -2.38
N ALA A 205 -14.18 5.88 -3.15
CA ALA A 205 -12.82 6.17 -2.72
C ALA A 205 -12.63 7.68 -2.55
N ASN A 206 -11.85 8.06 -1.54
CA ASN A 206 -11.49 9.43 -1.24
C ASN A 206 -9.97 9.59 -1.13
N SER A 207 -9.50 10.81 -1.24
CA SER A 207 -8.15 11.21 -0.84
C SER A 207 -8.17 12.47 0.02
N ARG A 208 -7.11 12.69 0.79
CA ARG A 208 -6.89 13.91 1.58
C ARG A 208 -5.39 14.22 1.70
N PRO A 209 -5.00 15.49 1.88
CA PRO A 209 -3.63 15.83 2.22
C PRO A 209 -3.17 15.13 3.51
N LEU A 210 -1.92 14.67 3.53
CA LEU A 210 -1.25 14.21 4.74
C LEU A 210 -0.93 15.42 5.62
N THR A 211 -1.26 15.37 6.92
CA THR A 211 -0.91 16.43 7.87
C THR A 211 -0.31 15.83 9.15
N SER A 212 0.31 16.66 9.98
CA SER A 212 0.74 16.26 11.32
C SER A 212 -0.38 16.31 12.37
N GLY A 213 -1.52 16.95 12.07
CA GLY A 213 -2.60 17.20 13.03
C GLY A 213 -3.82 16.29 12.85
N ALA A 214 -5.02 16.87 12.88
CA ALA A 214 -6.26 16.15 12.57
C ALA A 214 -6.33 15.79 11.08
N LEU A 215 -7.16 14.82 10.72
CA LEU A 215 -7.37 14.48 9.32
C LEU A 215 -7.90 15.71 8.54
N ALA A 216 -7.23 16.05 7.44
CA ALA A 216 -7.69 17.10 6.55
C ALA A 216 -9.02 16.75 5.87
N ALA A 217 -9.66 17.75 5.28
CA ALA A 217 -10.88 17.56 4.49
C ALA A 217 -10.61 16.56 3.35
N GLU A 218 -11.55 15.64 3.15
CA GLU A 218 -11.47 14.66 2.06
C GLU A 218 -12.10 15.17 0.78
N LYS A 219 -11.60 14.64 -0.34
CA LYS A 219 -12.19 14.81 -1.67
C LYS A 219 -12.44 13.43 -2.30
N PRO A 220 -13.58 13.24 -3.00
CA PRO A 220 -13.82 12.02 -3.76
C PRO A 220 -12.80 11.90 -4.90
N ILE A 221 -12.44 10.67 -5.23
CA ILE A 221 -11.57 10.35 -6.36
C ILE A 221 -12.23 9.33 -7.28
N SER A 222 -11.83 9.36 -8.55
CA SER A 222 -12.31 8.43 -9.56
C SER A 222 -11.21 8.16 -10.58
N MET A 223 -11.14 6.92 -11.07
CA MET A 223 -10.31 6.60 -12.22
C MET A 223 -10.76 7.41 -13.45
N ARG A 224 -9.80 7.76 -14.30
CA ARG A 224 -10.08 8.47 -15.55
C ARG A 224 -10.85 7.57 -16.53
N SER A 225 -11.85 8.13 -17.21
CA SER A 225 -12.49 7.46 -18.35
C SER A 225 -11.55 7.42 -19.55
N ILE A 226 -11.45 6.28 -20.22
CA ILE A 226 -10.56 6.07 -21.36
C ILE A 226 -11.39 5.65 -22.57
N ASP A 227 -11.64 6.62 -23.44
CA ASP A 227 -12.32 6.37 -24.72
C ASP A 227 -11.35 5.94 -25.83
N ASP A 228 -10.07 6.28 -25.67
CA ASP A 228 -8.98 6.01 -26.61
C ASP A 228 -7.76 5.48 -25.85
N LEU A 229 -7.50 4.17 -25.99
CA LEU A 229 -6.38 3.48 -25.33
C LEU A 229 -5.02 4.03 -25.76
N SER A 230 -4.88 4.66 -26.93
CA SER A 230 -3.59 5.21 -27.35
C SER A 230 -3.08 6.33 -26.44
N LYS A 231 -3.99 6.95 -25.68
CA LYS A 231 -3.75 8.00 -24.68
C LYS A 231 -3.69 7.49 -23.24
N ALA A 232 -3.78 6.17 -23.03
CA ALA A 232 -3.62 5.59 -21.70
C ALA A 232 -2.14 5.58 -21.30
N THR A 233 -1.88 5.53 -19.99
CA THR A 233 -0.55 5.47 -19.38
C THR A 233 -0.44 4.23 -18.49
N PHE A 234 0.71 3.56 -18.53
CA PHE A 234 1.02 2.54 -17.54
C PHE A 234 1.62 3.14 -16.28
N CYS A 235 1.27 2.58 -15.12
CA CYS A 235 1.97 2.75 -13.86
C CYS A 235 2.74 1.46 -13.54
N GLU A 236 4.07 1.52 -13.57
CA GLU A 236 4.95 0.35 -13.52
C GLU A 236 5.87 0.39 -12.29
N SER A 237 6.33 -0.78 -11.86
CA SER A 237 7.41 -0.88 -10.87
C SER A 237 8.71 -0.34 -11.48
N VAL A 238 9.54 0.33 -10.68
CA VAL A 238 10.89 0.72 -11.15
C VAL A 238 11.79 -0.52 -11.23
N GLU A 239 11.63 -1.45 -10.29
CA GLU A 239 12.44 -2.67 -10.18
C GLU A 239 12.07 -3.73 -11.23
N ALA A 240 13.00 -4.06 -12.12
CA ALA A 240 12.83 -5.11 -13.15
C ALA A 240 12.58 -6.51 -12.56
N GLY A 241 13.00 -6.77 -11.33
CA GLY A 241 12.71 -8.04 -10.64
C GLY A 241 11.25 -8.18 -10.19
N HIS A 242 10.47 -7.09 -10.19
CA HIS A 242 9.09 -7.05 -9.71
C HIS A 242 8.05 -7.02 -10.85
N SER A 243 8.48 -6.89 -12.10
CA SER A 243 7.62 -6.97 -13.30
C SER A 243 8.43 -7.28 -14.56
N ALA A 244 7.89 -8.11 -15.45
CA ALA A 244 8.50 -8.42 -16.73
C ALA A 244 8.36 -7.25 -17.73
N HIS A 245 9.32 -6.32 -17.72
CA HIS A 245 9.27 -5.08 -18.53
C HIS A 245 9.17 -5.33 -20.04
N ASP A 246 9.78 -6.39 -20.55
CA ASP A 246 9.70 -6.74 -21.98
C ASP A 246 8.27 -7.15 -22.39
N ASP A 247 7.57 -7.90 -21.52
CA ASP A 247 6.17 -8.27 -21.76
C ASP A 247 5.29 -7.04 -21.76
N GLN A 248 5.54 -6.11 -20.84
CA GLN A 248 4.79 -4.88 -20.75
C GLN A 248 4.96 -3.98 -21.98
N ALA A 249 6.17 -3.91 -22.55
CA ALA A 249 6.41 -3.20 -23.81
C ALA A 249 5.61 -3.82 -24.97
N LEU A 250 5.51 -5.15 -25.03
CA LEU A 250 4.68 -5.85 -26.02
C LEU A 250 3.19 -5.58 -25.82
N ILE A 251 2.71 -5.61 -24.56
CA ILE A 251 1.32 -5.29 -24.21
C ILE A 251 0.98 -3.85 -24.60
N SER A 252 1.86 -2.90 -24.30
CA SER A 252 1.73 -1.49 -24.67
C SER A 252 1.57 -1.32 -26.19
N LYS A 253 2.46 -1.96 -26.96
CA LYS A 253 2.37 -1.97 -28.42
C LYS A 253 1.06 -2.58 -28.93
N LYS A 254 0.59 -3.66 -28.30
CA LYS A 254 -0.65 -4.35 -28.70
C LYS A 254 -1.89 -3.52 -28.43
N LEU A 255 -1.91 -2.78 -27.32
CA LEU A 255 -2.98 -1.85 -26.96
C LEU A 255 -2.90 -0.50 -27.72
N GLY A 256 -1.84 -0.29 -28.50
CA GLY A 256 -1.61 0.96 -29.23
C GLY A 256 -1.28 2.15 -28.33
N ILE A 257 -0.83 1.89 -27.09
CA ILE A 257 -0.48 2.93 -26.11
C ILE A 257 0.77 3.66 -26.60
N THR A 258 0.67 4.99 -26.71
CA THR A 258 1.76 5.85 -27.20
C THR A 258 2.38 6.72 -26.11
N GLN A 259 1.70 6.84 -24.96
CA GLN A 259 2.20 7.63 -23.85
C GLN A 259 3.30 6.88 -23.11
N GLU A 260 4.22 7.65 -22.54
CA GLU A 260 5.28 7.11 -21.69
C GLU A 260 4.71 6.52 -20.39
N SER A 261 5.25 5.38 -19.99
CA SER A 261 4.93 4.77 -18.70
C SER A 261 5.45 5.63 -17.54
N VAL A 262 4.63 5.76 -16.50
CA VAL A 262 5.01 6.32 -15.21
C VAL A 262 5.57 5.19 -14.35
N ARG A 263 6.79 5.33 -13.86
CA ARG A 263 7.41 4.31 -13.00
C ARG A 263 7.45 4.75 -11.56
N MET A 264 6.89 3.94 -10.67
CA MET A 264 6.92 4.15 -9.23
C MET A 264 6.83 2.83 -8.46
N ASP A 265 7.47 2.79 -7.28
CA ASP A 265 7.34 1.67 -6.36
C ASP A 265 6.06 1.78 -5.53
N SER A 266 5.75 0.73 -4.77
CA SER A 266 4.63 0.63 -3.82
C SER A 266 3.22 0.69 -4.42
N GLN A 267 2.23 0.54 -3.55
CA GLN A 267 0.80 0.74 -3.74
C GLN A 267 0.46 2.21 -4.00
N ALA A 268 1.43 3.14 -3.97
CA ALA A 268 1.28 4.45 -4.60
C ALA A 268 0.80 4.34 -6.06
N LYS A 269 1.10 3.23 -6.76
CA LYS A 269 0.52 2.91 -8.08
C LYS A 269 -1.01 2.82 -8.04
N TYR A 270 -1.58 2.09 -7.08
CA TYR A 270 -3.03 2.02 -6.92
C TYR A 270 -3.64 3.38 -6.61
N GLY A 271 -3.06 4.13 -5.66
CA GLY A 271 -3.52 5.48 -5.33
C GLY A 271 -3.47 6.44 -6.53
N SER A 272 -2.41 6.35 -7.32
CA SER A 272 -2.22 7.13 -8.55
C SER A 272 -3.31 6.85 -9.60
N ILE A 273 -3.54 5.57 -9.94
CA ILE A 273 -4.56 5.23 -10.94
C ILE A 273 -5.98 5.48 -10.42
N ALA A 274 -6.22 5.26 -9.12
CA ALA A 274 -7.52 5.49 -8.48
C ALA A 274 -7.97 6.95 -8.51
N ARG A 275 -7.02 7.90 -8.53
CA ARG A 275 -7.34 9.34 -8.68
C ARG A 275 -7.24 9.86 -10.11
N GLY A 276 -7.01 8.98 -11.09
CA GLY A 276 -6.91 9.33 -12.50
C GLY A 276 -5.59 10.01 -12.91
N ALA A 277 -4.53 9.92 -12.07
CA ALA A 277 -3.20 10.43 -12.41
C ALA A 277 -2.36 9.44 -13.25
N GLY A 278 -2.83 8.20 -13.36
CA GLY A 278 -2.41 7.21 -14.33
C GLY A 278 -3.60 6.30 -14.67
N ASP A 279 -3.40 5.32 -15.56
CA ASP A 279 -4.51 4.54 -16.09
C ASP A 279 -4.43 3.05 -15.75
N ILE A 280 -3.31 2.39 -16.07
CA ILE A 280 -3.22 0.93 -16.00
C ILE A 280 -2.03 0.53 -15.14
N TYR A 281 -2.27 -0.30 -14.12
CA TYR A 281 -1.22 -0.94 -13.34
C TYR A 281 -1.14 -2.43 -13.71
N LEU A 282 0.07 -2.86 -14.09
CA LEU A 282 0.41 -4.26 -14.33
C LEU A 282 1.49 -4.72 -13.36
N ARG A 283 1.29 -5.91 -12.80
CA ARG A 283 2.32 -6.68 -12.09
C ARG A 283 2.34 -8.10 -12.66
N LEU A 284 3.20 -8.29 -13.66
CA LEU A 284 3.34 -9.57 -14.34
C LEU A 284 4.29 -10.49 -13.56
N PRO A 285 3.95 -11.79 -13.42
CA PRO A 285 4.77 -12.72 -12.64
C PRO A 285 6.12 -12.96 -13.34
N VAL A 286 7.22 -12.71 -12.62
CA VAL A 286 8.58 -12.99 -13.11
C VAL A 286 8.97 -14.46 -12.89
N LYS A 287 8.40 -15.10 -11.85
CA LYS A 287 8.61 -16.52 -11.53
C LYS A 287 7.27 -17.19 -11.28
N ALA A 288 7.06 -18.37 -11.86
CA ALA A 288 5.82 -19.13 -11.70
C ALA A 288 5.51 -19.50 -10.23
N THR A 289 6.54 -19.70 -9.42
CA THR A 289 6.42 -20.09 -8.00
C THR A 289 6.16 -18.92 -7.05
N TYR A 290 6.35 -17.68 -7.49
CA TYR A 290 6.14 -16.52 -6.64
C TYR A 290 4.64 -16.36 -6.30
N GLN A 291 4.37 -15.96 -5.06
CA GLN A 291 3.04 -15.65 -4.55
C GLN A 291 3.11 -14.27 -3.91
N GLU A 292 2.23 -13.38 -4.36
CA GLU A 292 2.09 -12.04 -3.82
C GLU A 292 1.62 -12.10 -2.35
N LYS A 293 2.01 -11.13 -1.54
CA LYS A 293 1.53 -11.03 -0.16
C LYS A 293 0.19 -10.30 -0.14
N ILE A 294 -0.66 -10.61 0.84
CA ILE A 294 -1.96 -9.93 0.95
C ILE A 294 -1.80 -8.44 1.26
N TRP A 295 -0.78 -8.08 2.04
CA TRP A 295 -0.53 -6.70 2.45
C TRP A 295 -0.06 -5.81 1.29
N ASP A 296 0.57 -6.38 0.25
CA ASP A 296 0.96 -5.68 -1.00
C ASP A 296 -0.23 -5.19 -1.84
N HIS A 297 -1.44 -5.69 -1.58
CA HIS A 297 -2.58 -5.52 -2.48
C HIS A 297 -3.93 -5.22 -1.82
N ALA A 298 -4.16 -5.58 -0.55
CA ALA A 298 -5.49 -5.48 0.05
C ALA A 298 -6.05 -4.05 0.03
N ALA A 299 -5.28 -3.07 0.52
CA ALA A 299 -5.72 -1.68 0.56
C ALA A 299 -5.92 -1.09 -0.85
N GLY A 300 -4.93 -1.30 -1.74
CA GLY A 300 -4.97 -0.83 -3.12
C GLY A 300 -6.10 -1.43 -3.96
N ASP A 301 -6.40 -2.73 -3.80
CA ASP A 301 -7.52 -3.42 -4.47
C ASP A 301 -8.85 -2.70 -4.19
N LEU A 302 -9.17 -2.46 -2.92
CA LEU A 302 -10.41 -1.81 -2.55
C LEU A 302 -10.47 -0.38 -3.07
N ILE A 303 -9.40 0.39 -2.91
CA ILE A 303 -9.35 1.79 -3.35
C ILE A 303 -9.60 1.90 -4.86
N VAL A 304 -9.02 1.02 -5.68
CA VAL A 304 -9.28 1.03 -7.13
C VAL A 304 -10.71 0.63 -7.48
N ARG A 305 -11.25 -0.43 -6.86
CA ARG A 305 -12.63 -0.87 -7.12
C ARG A 305 -13.64 0.23 -6.77
N GLU A 306 -13.45 0.90 -5.65
CA GLU A 306 -14.33 1.99 -5.20
C GLU A 306 -14.12 3.29 -6.00
N ALA A 307 -13.01 3.42 -6.73
CA ALA A 307 -12.75 4.52 -7.67
C ALA A 307 -13.29 4.26 -9.10
N GLY A 308 -14.01 3.15 -9.33
CA GLY A 308 -14.57 2.79 -10.64
C GLY A 308 -13.66 1.89 -11.50
N GLY A 309 -12.62 1.32 -10.90
CA GLY A 309 -11.72 0.36 -11.53
C GLY A 309 -12.13 -1.09 -11.35
N GLN A 310 -11.35 -1.96 -11.97
CA GLN A 310 -11.38 -3.40 -11.76
C GLN A 310 -9.96 -3.90 -11.48
N VAL A 311 -9.84 -4.83 -10.53
CA VAL A 311 -8.58 -5.49 -10.17
C VAL A 311 -8.76 -7.00 -10.29
N THR A 312 -7.88 -7.64 -11.06
CA THR A 312 -7.85 -9.09 -11.25
C THR A 312 -6.41 -9.60 -11.31
N ASP A 313 -6.26 -10.92 -11.33
CA ASP A 313 -5.02 -11.56 -11.75
C ASP A 313 -4.92 -11.65 -13.29
N ILE A 314 -3.83 -12.19 -13.81
CA ILE A 314 -3.63 -12.32 -15.28
C ILE A 314 -4.60 -13.32 -15.94
N HIS A 315 -5.38 -14.07 -15.16
CA HIS A 315 -6.41 -14.99 -15.62
C HIS A 315 -7.82 -14.39 -15.52
N GLY A 316 -7.94 -13.13 -15.09
CA GLY A 316 -9.21 -12.44 -14.92
C GLY A 316 -9.96 -12.79 -13.64
N LYS A 317 -9.33 -13.53 -12.71
CA LYS A 317 -9.94 -13.84 -11.41
C LYS A 317 -9.77 -12.69 -10.44
N ARG A 318 -10.76 -12.45 -9.59
CA ARG A 318 -10.62 -11.53 -8.46
C ARG A 318 -9.50 -12.01 -7.53
N LEU A 319 -8.80 -11.06 -6.92
CA LEU A 319 -7.81 -11.37 -5.89
C LEU A 319 -8.49 -12.04 -4.69
N ASP A 320 -7.95 -13.17 -4.26
CA ASP A 320 -8.48 -14.01 -3.19
C ASP A 320 -7.64 -13.83 -1.93
N PHE A 321 -8.16 -13.01 -1.00
CA PHE A 321 -7.54 -12.74 0.29
C PHE A 321 -7.92 -13.76 1.37
N SER A 322 -8.63 -14.84 1.02
CA SER A 322 -9.16 -15.81 1.97
C SER A 322 -8.21 -16.98 2.30
N VAL A 323 -7.08 -17.08 1.60
CA VAL A 323 -6.18 -18.26 1.63
C VAL A 323 -4.88 -18.04 2.42
N GLY A 324 -4.91 -17.11 3.37
CA GLY A 324 -3.83 -16.89 4.33
C GLY A 324 -3.01 -15.64 4.04
N ARG A 325 -1.69 -15.68 4.28
CA ARG A 325 -0.77 -14.52 4.14
C ARG A 325 -0.45 -14.15 2.69
N THR A 326 -0.80 -14.98 1.71
CA THR A 326 -0.48 -14.78 0.30
C THR A 326 -1.71 -14.91 -0.59
N LEU A 327 -1.64 -14.33 -1.79
CA LEU A 327 -2.61 -14.56 -2.86
C LEU A 327 -2.31 -15.89 -3.58
N ALA A 328 -2.35 -17.00 -2.84
CA ALA A 328 -1.94 -18.31 -3.34
C ALA A 328 -2.75 -18.80 -4.56
N ASN A 329 -3.99 -18.34 -4.70
CA ASN A 329 -4.91 -18.70 -5.78
C ASN A 329 -4.82 -17.76 -7.00
N ASN A 330 -3.94 -16.76 -6.98
CA ASN A 330 -3.80 -15.76 -8.04
C ASN A 330 -2.38 -15.74 -8.62
N LYS A 331 -2.25 -15.19 -9.83
CA LYS A 331 -0.96 -14.98 -10.50
C LYS A 331 -0.90 -13.60 -11.14
N GLY A 332 0.06 -12.79 -10.70
CA GLY A 332 0.18 -11.39 -11.11
C GLY A 332 -1.05 -10.57 -10.75
N VAL A 333 -1.03 -9.30 -11.14
CA VAL A 333 -2.12 -8.35 -10.90
C VAL A 333 -2.29 -7.41 -12.09
N ILE A 334 -3.54 -7.14 -12.44
CA ILE A 334 -3.97 -6.14 -13.42
C ILE A 334 -4.98 -5.24 -12.72
N ALA A 335 -4.75 -3.94 -12.76
CA ALA A 335 -5.71 -2.93 -12.33
C ALA A 335 -5.88 -1.86 -13.42
N ALA A 336 -7.12 -1.59 -13.81
CA ALA A 336 -7.47 -0.64 -14.87
C ALA A 336 -8.90 -0.11 -14.69
N PRO A 337 -9.30 0.98 -15.37
CA PRO A 337 -10.70 1.39 -15.40
C PRO A 337 -11.57 0.24 -15.90
N ALA A 338 -12.72 0.03 -15.26
CA ALA A 338 -13.58 -1.12 -15.55
C ALA A 338 -13.97 -1.23 -17.04
N ALA A 339 -14.17 -0.08 -17.71
CA ALA A 339 -14.55 -0.01 -19.12
C ALA A 339 -13.49 -0.57 -20.09
N VAL A 340 -12.21 -0.57 -19.71
CA VAL A 340 -11.10 -1.03 -20.57
C VAL A 340 -10.38 -2.26 -20.03
N HIS A 341 -10.64 -2.67 -18.79
CA HIS A 341 -9.97 -3.79 -18.13
C HIS A 341 -9.99 -5.07 -18.97
N GLY A 342 -11.14 -5.41 -19.59
CA GLY A 342 -11.24 -6.61 -20.44
C GLY A 342 -10.26 -6.61 -21.63
N LYS A 343 -10.07 -5.45 -22.28
CA LYS A 343 -9.11 -5.30 -23.39
C LYS A 343 -7.66 -5.42 -22.92
N VAL A 344 -7.36 -4.87 -21.74
CA VAL A 344 -6.03 -4.98 -21.12
C VAL A 344 -5.73 -6.43 -20.77
N LEU A 345 -6.68 -7.15 -20.16
CA LEU A 345 -6.56 -8.56 -19.82
C LEU A 345 -6.30 -9.44 -21.06
N GLU A 346 -7.06 -9.23 -22.14
CA GLU A 346 -6.88 -9.95 -23.41
C GLU A 346 -5.45 -9.76 -23.95
N ALA A 347 -4.97 -8.51 -24.00
CA ALA A 347 -3.61 -8.21 -24.47
C ALA A 347 -2.53 -8.86 -23.59
N VAL A 348 -2.72 -8.88 -22.26
CA VAL A 348 -1.81 -9.57 -21.33
C VAL A 348 -1.78 -11.08 -21.63
N GLN A 349 -2.95 -11.70 -21.78
CA GLN A 349 -3.06 -13.15 -22.01
C GLN A 349 -2.44 -13.57 -23.33
N GLU A 350 -2.63 -12.80 -24.40
CA GLU A 350 -2.02 -13.08 -25.70
C GLU A 350 -0.48 -13.01 -25.64
N VAL A 351 0.08 -11.99 -25.00
CA VAL A 351 1.54 -11.82 -24.87
C VAL A 351 2.15 -12.95 -24.04
N LEU A 352 1.53 -13.31 -22.92
CA LEU A 352 2.04 -14.38 -22.06
C LEU A 352 1.87 -15.78 -22.68
N SER A 353 0.81 -16.01 -23.45
CA SER A 353 0.59 -17.30 -24.13
C SER A 353 1.62 -17.52 -25.24
N ALA A 354 1.99 -16.47 -25.98
CA ALA A 354 3.00 -16.54 -27.04
C ALA A 354 4.41 -16.93 -26.55
N LYS A 355 4.68 -16.84 -25.24
CA LYS A 355 5.94 -17.28 -24.63
C LYS A 355 5.92 -18.75 -24.19
N GLN A 356 4.75 -19.37 -24.09
CA GLN A 356 4.58 -20.76 -23.67
C GLN A 356 4.53 -21.73 -24.86
N SER A 357 4.33 -21.20 -26.08
CA SER A 357 4.34 -21.90 -27.36
C SER A 357 5.71 -21.91 -28.02
#